data_AF-A0A365TET9-F1
#
_entry.id   AF-A0A365TET9-F1
#
_cell.length_a   1.000
_cell.length_b   1.000
_cell.length_c   1.000
_cell.angle_alpha   90.00
_cell.angle_beta   90.00
_cell.angle_gamma   90.00
#
_symmetry.space_group_name_H-M   'P 1'
#
loop_
_entity.id
_entity.type
_entity.pdbx_description
1 polymer ?
#
loop_
_entity_poly.entity_id
_entity_poly.type
_entity_poly.pdbx_seq_one_letter_code
_entity_poly.pdbx_strand_id
1 'polypeptide(L)'
;MATEPATTQDAPTVDSRWWYVVAATPLVFVVTWILGIWFFGLALFSVGLGGGEPFLFGPVAIVAVFVALFVGLLVTAMLVLFPVAIYLDAEAVNRAGVGWQSDSVLYALVAAVSAVATGFTLAVPLALYYLWQRHEHVGVP
;
A
#
# COMPACT_ATOMS: atom_id res chain seq x y z
N MET A 1 -18.91 -32.52 -42.35
CA MET A 1 -18.95 -32.17 -40.91
C MET A 1 -17.56 -31.66 -40.58
N ALA A 2 -17.35 -30.35 -40.65
CA ALA A 2 -16.04 -29.75 -40.36
C ALA A 2 -15.94 -29.54 -38.84
N THR A 3 -14.93 -30.14 -38.22
CA THR A 3 -14.56 -29.93 -36.83
C THR A 3 -14.08 -28.49 -36.65
N GLU A 4 -14.76 -27.71 -35.80
CA GLU A 4 -14.28 -26.39 -35.39
C GLU A 4 -12.90 -26.51 -34.75
N PRO A 5 -11.94 -25.63 -35.07
CA PRO A 5 -10.64 -25.62 -34.41
C PRO A 5 -10.85 -25.32 -32.93
N ALA A 6 -10.27 -26.16 -32.08
CA ALA A 6 -10.25 -25.95 -30.63
C ALA A 6 -9.81 -24.52 -30.33
N THR A 7 -10.67 -23.75 -29.66
CA THR A 7 -10.32 -22.44 -29.11
C THR A 7 -9.05 -22.65 -28.29
N THR A 8 -7.95 -21.99 -28.66
CA THR A 8 -6.77 -21.88 -27.79
C THR A 8 -7.28 -21.38 -26.45
N GLN A 9 -7.28 -22.26 -25.46
CA GLN A 9 -7.65 -21.93 -24.11
C GLN A 9 -6.55 -20.98 -23.64
N ASP A 10 -6.80 -19.67 -23.74
CA ASP A 10 -5.87 -18.67 -23.24
C ASP A 10 -5.53 -19.07 -21.79
N ALA A 11 -4.23 -19.09 -21.48
CA ALA A 11 -3.78 -19.39 -20.13
C ALA A 11 -4.53 -18.47 -19.16
N PRO A 12 -4.97 -18.98 -17.98
CA PRO A 12 -5.73 -18.17 -17.04
C PRO A 12 -4.94 -16.90 -16.70
N THR A 13 -5.48 -15.74 -17.06
CA THR A 13 -4.88 -14.42 -16.79
C THR A 13 -5.67 -13.71 -15.69
N VAL A 14 -4.97 -13.07 -14.76
CA VAL A 14 -5.59 -12.28 -13.69
C VAL A 14 -5.72 -10.82 -14.14
N ASP A 15 -6.90 -10.42 -14.58
CA ASP A 15 -7.20 -9.01 -14.87
C ASP A 15 -7.60 -8.26 -13.58
N SER A 16 -6.59 -7.84 -12.83
CA SER A 16 -6.77 -6.95 -11.68
C SER A 16 -5.70 -5.88 -11.68
N ARG A 17 -6.10 -4.65 -11.39
CA ARG A 17 -5.21 -3.49 -11.18
C ARG A 17 -5.12 -3.10 -9.70
N TRP A 18 -5.84 -3.78 -8.82
CA TRP A 18 -5.86 -3.48 -7.39
C TRP A 18 -4.52 -3.78 -6.71
N TRP A 19 -3.72 -4.69 -7.26
CA TRP A 19 -2.35 -4.95 -6.81
C TRP A 19 -1.46 -3.69 -6.80
N TYR A 20 -1.73 -2.67 -7.63
CA TYR A 20 -0.99 -1.40 -7.58
C TYR A 20 -1.16 -0.68 -6.25
N VAL A 21 -2.35 -0.73 -5.64
CA VAL A 21 -2.60 -0.13 -4.34
C VAL A 21 -1.90 -0.94 -3.23
N VAL A 22 -1.90 -2.26 -3.36
CA VAL A 22 -1.13 -3.14 -2.47
C VAL A 22 0.36 -2.82 -2.55
N ALA A 23 0.91 -2.64 -3.75
CA ALA A 23 2.30 -2.24 -3.99
C ALA A 23 2.62 -0.81 -3.55
N ALA A 24 1.65 0.11 -3.60
CA ALA A 24 1.83 1.47 -3.11
C ALA A 24 1.95 1.54 -1.58
N THR A 25 1.40 0.57 -0.83
CA THR A 25 1.39 0.56 0.63
C THR A 25 2.80 0.65 1.26
N PRO A 26 3.78 -0.20 0.92
CA PRO A 26 5.15 -0.06 1.43
C PRO A 26 5.79 1.28 1.02
N LEU A 27 5.51 1.79 -0.17
CA LEU A 27 6.05 3.06 -0.63
C LEU A 27 5.52 4.23 0.21
N VAL A 28 4.20 4.29 0.43
CA VAL A 28 3.56 5.32 1.25
C VAL A 28 4.10 5.27 2.68
N PHE A 29 4.30 4.07 3.24
CA PHE A 29 4.88 3.91 4.58
C PHE A 29 6.30 4.50 4.65
N VAL A 30 7.18 4.15 3.71
CA VAL A 30 8.56 4.64 3.68
C VAL A 30 8.61 6.16 3.50
N VAL A 31 7.82 6.71 2.58
CA VAL A 31 7.75 8.17 2.37
C VAL A 31 7.27 8.88 3.64
N THR A 32 6.23 8.35 4.29
CA THR A 32 5.71 8.89 5.54
C THR A 32 6.76 8.86 6.66
N TRP A 33 7.51 7.77 6.78
CA TRP A 33 8.59 7.66 7.75
C TRP A 33 9.74 8.63 7.49
N ILE A 34 10.19 8.76 6.23
CA ILE A 34 11.26 9.69 5.85
C ILE A 34 10.84 11.13 6.19
N LEU A 35 9.62 11.51 5.80
CA LEU A 35 9.09 12.85 6.08
C LEU A 35 8.91 13.07 7.58
N GLY A 36 8.40 12.07 8.31
CA GLY A 36 8.24 12.11 9.75
C GLY A 36 9.56 12.33 10.49
N ILE A 37 10.61 11.58 10.13
CA ILE A 37 11.97 11.74 10.67
C ILE A 37 12.50 13.15 10.34
N TRP A 38 12.31 13.61 9.11
CA TRP A 38 12.76 14.95 8.69
C TRP A 38 12.09 16.06 9.49
N PHE A 39 10.75 16.03 9.61
CA PHE A 39 9.99 17.01 10.39
C PHE A 39 10.32 16.95 11.87
N PHE A 40 10.47 15.75 12.42
CA PHE A 40 10.86 15.57 13.82
C PHE A 40 12.27 16.13 14.09
N GLY A 41 13.23 15.85 13.21
CA GLY A 41 14.59 16.38 13.31
C GLY A 41 14.63 17.91 13.22
N LEU A 42 13.87 18.50 12.29
CA LEU A 42 13.72 19.96 12.17
C LEU A 42 13.10 20.58 13.44
N ALA A 43 12.06 19.96 13.98
CA ALA A 43 11.43 20.42 15.22
C ALA A 43 12.43 20.40 16.39
N LEU A 44 13.17 19.31 16.57
CA LEU A 44 14.21 19.21 17.61
C LEU A 44 15.32 20.25 17.43
N PHE A 45 15.79 20.45 16.20
CA PHE A 45 16.81 21.46 15.89
C PHE A 45 16.35 22.87 16.30
N SER A 46 15.08 23.20 16.01
CA SER A 46 14.51 24.52 16.31
C SER A 46 14.28 24.80 17.79
N VAL A 47 14.06 23.77 18.62
CA VAL A 47 13.71 23.94 20.04
C VAL A 47 14.92 23.81 20.98
N GLY A 48 16.01 23.14 20.57
CA GLY A 48 17.07 22.77 21.53
C GLY A 48 18.51 22.66 21.03
N LEU A 49 18.81 22.86 19.75
CA LEU A 49 20.18 22.65 19.21
C LEU A 49 20.82 23.91 18.59
N GLY A 50 20.36 25.11 18.97
CA GLY A 50 20.94 26.39 18.54
C GLY A 50 20.41 26.93 17.20
N GLY A 51 19.34 26.35 16.67
CA GLY A 51 18.73 26.74 15.40
C GLY A 51 17.80 27.95 15.51
N GLY A 52 18.36 29.17 15.54
CA GLY A 52 17.69 30.45 15.19
C GLY A 52 16.18 30.61 15.48
N GLU A 53 15.46 31.23 14.53
CA GLU A 53 14.00 31.46 14.59
C GLU A 53 13.21 30.14 14.61
N PRO A 54 12.10 30.05 15.37
CA PRO A 54 11.39 28.79 15.52
C PRO A 54 10.80 28.33 14.18
N PHE A 55 11.06 27.08 13.83
CA PHE A 55 10.58 26.40 12.62
C PHE A 55 9.07 26.53 12.40
N LEU A 56 8.30 26.79 13.45
CA LEU A 56 6.84 26.90 13.43
C LEU A 56 6.30 28.21 12.85
N PHE A 57 7.12 29.25 12.64
CA PHE A 57 6.62 30.59 12.29
C PHE A 57 7.14 31.16 10.95
N GLY A 58 7.89 30.38 10.16
CA GLY A 58 8.44 30.82 8.86
C GLY A 58 7.71 30.26 7.61
N PRO A 59 8.06 30.71 6.39
CA PRO A 59 7.50 30.17 5.13
C PRO A 59 7.66 28.66 4.97
N VAL A 60 8.74 28.10 5.51
CA VAL A 60 8.99 26.65 5.55
C VAL A 60 7.94 25.92 6.39
N ALA A 61 7.43 26.54 7.46
CA ALA A 61 6.36 25.99 8.30
C ALA A 61 5.07 25.80 7.50
N ILE A 62 4.73 26.76 6.65
CA ILE A 62 3.53 26.70 5.81
C ILE A 62 3.62 25.50 4.87
N VAL A 63 4.75 25.34 4.18
CA VAL A 63 4.99 24.19 3.29
C VAL A 63 4.94 22.88 4.08
N ALA A 64 5.58 22.83 5.25
CA ALA A 64 5.55 21.66 6.13
C ALA A 64 4.13 21.24 6.53
N VAL A 65 3.28 22.21 6.87
CA VAL A 65 1.86 21.97 7.20
C VAL A 65 1.12 21.39 5.98
N PHE A 66 1.27 21.96 4.78
CA PHE A 66 0.62 21.42 3.59
C PHE A 66 1.09 20.01 3.26
N VAL A 67 2.39 19.73 3.37
CA VAL A 67 2.95 18.39 3.18
C VAL A 67 2.38 17.42 4.22
N ALA A 68 2.33 17.81 5.49
CA ALA A 68 1.78 16.98 6.56
C ALA A 68 0.28 16.68 6.36
N LEU A 69 -0.51 17.67 5.94
CA LEU A 69 -1.92 17.50 5.63
C LEU A 69 -2.13 16.57 4.44
N PHE A 70 -1.34 16.73 3.37
CA PHE A 70 -1.41 15.88 2.20
C PHE A 70 -1.04 14.42 2.53
N VAL A 71 0.05 14.21 3.27
CA VAL A 71 0.46 12.87 3.73
C VAL A 71 -0.57 12.27 4.67
N GLY A 72 -1.11 13.05 5.61
CA GLY A 72 -2.16 12.60 6.52
C GLY A 72 -3.44 12.17 5.79
N LEU A 73 -3.85 12.93 4.77
CA LEU A 73 -4.95 12.56 3.89
C LEU A 73 -4.66 11.27 3.12
N LEU A 74 -3.46 11.14 2.55
CA LEU A 74 -3.04 9.94 1.82
C LEU A 74 -3.04 8.69 2.72
N VAL A 75 -2.48 8.78 3.92
CA VAL A 75 -2.47 7.68 4.90
C VAL A 75 -3.89 7.32 5.33
N THR A 76 -4.76 8.32 5.51
CA THR A 76 -6.17 8.11 5.85
C THR A 76 -6.91 7.42 4.71
N ALA A 77 -6.66 7.81 3.46
CA ALA A 77 -7.22 7.13 2.30
C ALA A 77 -6.73 5.68 2.22
N MET A 78 -5.45 5.41 2.52
CA MET A 78 -4.89 4.06 2.58
C MET A 78 -5.54 3.18 3.64
N LEU A 79 -6.05 3.72 4.75
CA LEU A 79 -6.75 2.91 5.77
C LEU A 79 -7.95 2.15 5.19
N VAL A 80 -8.60 2.71 4.18
CA VAL A 80 -9.73 2.08 3.49
C VAL A 80 -9.26 1.39 2.21
N LEU A 81 -8.41 2.05 1.43
CA LEU A 81 -7.99 1.55 0.12
C LEU A 81 -7.15 0.28 0.22
N PHE A 82 -6.28 0.13 1.21
CA PHE A 82 -5.43 -1.06 1.32
C PHE A 82 -6.23 -2.35 1.60
N PRO A 83 -7.12 -2.41 2.61
CA PRO A 83 -7.96 -3.59 2.84
C PRO A 83 -8.90 -3.91 1.68
N VAL A 84 -9.46 -2.87 1.04
CA VAL A 84 -10.35 -3.05 -0.13
C VAL A 84 -9.57 -3.58 -1.33
N ALA A 85 -8.38 -3.04 -1.59
CA ALA A 85 -7.56 -3.44 -2.71
C ALA A 85 -7.09 -4.90 -2.60
N ILE A 86 -6.61 -5.31 -1.42
CA ILE A 86 -6.15 -6.70 -1.24
C ILE A 86 -7.31 -7.69 -1.34
N TYR A 87 -8.51 -7.32 -0.88
CA TYR A 87 -9.72 -8.13 -1.05
C TYR A 87 -10.07 -8.33 -2.53
N LEU A 88 -10.19 -7.22 -3.27
CA LEU A 88 -10.62 -7.25 -4.67
C LEU A 88 -9.59 -7.94 -5.57
N ASP A 89 -8.30 -7.78 -5.26
CA ASP A 89 -7.23 -8.48 -5.96
C ASP A 89 -7.24 -9.99 -5.66
N ALA A 90 -7.38 -10.38 -4.39
CA ALA A 90 -7.44 -11.79 -4.00
C ALA A 90 -8.66 -12.49 -4.63
N GLU A 91 -9.79 -11.81 -4.71
CA GLU A 91 -11.00 -12.33 -5.37
C GLU A 91 -10.81 -12.48 -6.89
N ALA A 92 -10.07 -11.56 -7.52
CA ALA A 92 -9.71 -11.70 -8.94
C ALA A 92 -8.77 -12.88 -9.18
N VAL A 93 -7.78 -13.09 -8.30
CA VAL A 93 -6.88 -14.26 -8.34
C VAL A 93 -7.65 -15.56 -8.20
N ASN A 94 -8.56 -15.66 -7.23
CA ASN A 94 -9.39 -16.85 -7.00
C ASN A 94 -10.25 -17.18 -8.22
N ARG A 95 -10.88 -16.17 -8.83
CA ARG A 95 -11.71 -16.33 -10.04
C ARG A 95 -10.91 -16.79 -11.25
N ALA A 96 -9.65 -16.39 -11.36
CA ALA A 96 -8.77 -16.82 -12.45
C ALA A 96 -8.31 -18.29 -12.32
N GLY A 97 -8.39 -18.89 -11.12
CA GLY A 97 -8.11 -20.32 -10.94
C GLY A 97 -6.65 -20.70 -11.16
N VAL A 98 -5.70 -19.79 -10.86
CA VAL A 98 -4.25 -19.95 -11.08
C VAL A 98 -3.55 -20.90 -10.09
N GLY A 99 -4.29 -21.83 -9.46
CA GLY A 99 -3.76 -22.81 -8.51
C GLY A 99 -3.49 -22.30 -7.09
N TRP A 100 -3.46 -20.98 -6.87
CA TRP A 100 -3.42 -20.36 -5.54
C TRP A 100 -4.82 -20.00 -5.06
N GLN A 101 -5.26 -20.59 -3.95
CA GLN A 101 -6.48 -20.19 -3.24
C GLN A 101 -6.12 -19.19 -2.14
N SER A 102 -6.41 -17.92 -2.40
CA SER A 102 -6.21 -16.83 -1.45
C SER A 102 -7.52 -16.60 -0.69
N ASP A 103 -7.52 -16.72 0.63
CA ASP A 103 -8.70 -16.33 1.41
C ASP A 103 -8.83 -14.79 1.40
N SER A 104 -9.68 -14.28 0.51
CA SER A 104 -9.84 -12.85 0.26
C SER A 104 -10.32 -12.10 1.51
N VAL A 105 -11.20 -12.71 2.31
CA VAL A 105 -11.72 -12.13 3.55
C VAL A 105 -10.63 -12.09 4.62
N LEU A 106 -9.87 -13.16 4.79
CA LEU A 106 -8.76 -13.20 5.74
C LEU A 106 -7.72 -12.12 5.43
N TYR A 107 -7.30 -11.99 4.16
CA TYR A 107 -6.36 -10.94 3.76
C TYR A 107 -6.90 -9.53 4.03
N ALA A 108 -8.17 -9.28 3.74
CA ALA A 108 -8.81 -8.00 4.00
C ALA A 108 -8.86 -7.67 5.50
N LEU A 109 -9.21 -8.66 6.34
CA LEU A 109 -9.27 -8.48 7.80
C LEU A 109 -7.88 -8.24 8.39
N VAL A 110 -6.88 -9.04 8.00
CA VAL A 110 -5.50 -8.85 8.46
C VAL A 110 -4.94 -7.51 7.97
N ALA A 111 -5.28 -7.08 6.74
CA ALA A 111 -4.93 -5.77 6.22
C ALA A 111 -5.56 -4.63 7.05
N ALA A 112 -6.84 -4.73 7.37
CA ALA A 112 -7.54 -3.72 8.18
C ALA A 112 -6.95 -3.65 9.59
N VAL A 113 -6.77 -4.80 10.25
CA VAL A 113 -6.20 -4.88 11.60
C VAL A 113 -4.76 -4.37 11.62
N SER A 114 -3.92 -4.77 10.67
CA SER A 114 -2.54 -4.30 10.60
C SER A 114 -2.45 -2.80 10.34
N ALA A 115 -3.26 -2.25 9.45
CA ALA A 115 -3.29 -0.82 9.16
C ALA A 115 -3.73 0.00 10.38
N VAL A 116 -4.83 -0.39 11.04
CA VAL A 116 -5.42 0.35 12.17
C VAL A 116 -4.62 0.15 13.46
N ALA A 117 -4.33 -1.10 13.84
CA ALA A 117 -3.75 -1.41 15.15
C ALA A 117 -2.24 -1.10 15.22
N THR A 118 -1.54 -1.07 14.08
CA THR A 118 -0.07 -0.90 14.05
C THR A 118 0.40 0.31 13.25
N GLY A 119 -0.51 1.18 12.81
CA GLY A 119 -0.18 2.33 11.99
C GLY A 119 0.59 1.94 10.73
N PHE A 120 0.10 0.92 10.02
CA PHE A 120 0.72 0.30 8.84
C PHE A 120 2.04 -0.47 9.04
N THR A 121 2.60 -0.55 10.25
CA THR A 121 3.88 -1.26 10.48
C THR A 121 3.81 -2.74 10.06
N LEU A 122 2.71 -3.43 10.39
CA LEU A 122 2.48 -4.81 9.93
C LEU A 122 1.82 -4.90 8.54
N ALA A 123 1.27 -3.80 8.02
CA ALA A 123 0.69 -3.78 6.68
C ALA A 123 1.77 -3.89 5.60
N VAL A 124 2.98 -3.38 5.86
CA VAL A 124 4.13 -3.49 4.97
C VAL A 124 4.55 -4.95 4.70
N PRO A 125 4.91 -5.77 5.71
CA PRO A 125 5.28 -7.16 5.46
C PRO A 125 4.11 -7.97 4.89
N LEU A 126 2.86 -7.67 5.27
CA LEU A 126 1.68 -8.30 4.67
C LEU A 126 1.58 -8.01 3.16
N ALA A 127 1.70 -6.75 2.75
CA ALA A 127 1.65 -6.35 1.36
C ALA A 127 2.78 -7.00 0.54
N LEU A 128 4.00 -7.01 1.07
CA LEU A 128 5.14 -7.65 0.42
C LEU A 128 4.97 -9.15 0.28
N TYR A 129 4.49 -9.82 1.33
CA TYR A 129 4.21 -11.26 1.30
C TYR A 129 3.12 -11.60 0.27
N TYR A 130 2.04 -10.83 0.24
CA TYR A 130 0.96 -11.00 -0.74
C TYR A 130 1.47 -10.85 -2.18
N LEU A 131 2.23 -9.78 -2.48
CA LEU A 131 2.77 -9.53 -3.82
C LEU A 131 3.79 -10.60 -4.23
N TRP A 132 4.56 -11.12 -3.28
CA TRP A 132 5.46 -12.24 -3.55
C TRP A 132 4.69 -13.50 -3.94
N GLN A 133 3.63 -13.85 -3.19
CA GLN A 133 2.75 -14.98 -3.55
C GLN A 133 2.07 -14.79 -4.91
N ARG A 134 1.60 -13.56 -5.18
CA ARG A 134 0.97 -13.22 -6.45
C ARG A 134 1.97 -13.33 -7.60
N HIS A 135 3.20 -12.87 -7.43
CA HIS A 135 4.26 -13.01 -8.43
C HIS A 135 4.56 -14.48 -8.76
N GLU A 136 4.62 -15.35 -7.74
CA GLU A 136 4.91 -16.77 -7.92
C GLU A 136 3.83 -17.49 -8.76
N HIS A 137 2.56 -17.12 -8.60
CA HIS A 137 1.43 -17.80 -9.25
C HIS A 137 0.91 -17.11 -10.52
N VAL A 138 1.08 -15.80 -10.64
CA VAL A 138 0.54 -14.97 -11.72
C VAL A 138 1.66 -14.45 -12.65
N GLY A 139 2.92 -14.54 -12.23
CA GLY A 139 4.09 -14.06 -12.98
C GLY A 139 4.33 -12.55 -12.88
N VAL A 140 3.38 -11.79 -12.31
CA VAL A 140 3.50 -10.36 -12.02
C VAL A 140 3.21 -10.11 -10.53
N PRO A 141 3.94 -9.20 -9.87
CA PRO A 141 3.62 -8.76 -8.51
C PRO A 141 2.19 -8.27 -8.44
#